data_AF-A0A0F9LU82-F1
#
_entry.id   AF-A0A0F9LU82-F1
#
_cell.length_a   1.000
_cell.length_b   1.000
_cell.length_c   1.000
_cell.angle_alpha   90.00
_cell.angle_beta   90.00
_cell.angle_gamma   90.00
#
_symmetry.space_group_name_H-M   'P 1'
#
loop_
_entity.id
_entity.type
_entity.pdbx_description
1 polymer ?
#
loop_
_entity_poly.entity_id
_entity_poly.type
_entity_poly.pdbx_seq_one_letter_code
_entity_poly.pdbx_strand_id
1 'polypeptide(L)'
;MIYMGNAVGRAVEPMHMKAMAPLLRDPKYAYFPQIGDALMERVRGMSATYFLRHTDADIHLSLDSDIIDFKKEAIDLMCEQAEEFGIVGAVYICRSTARTFPASYFKEDQCIEFAHDTTPVPIRWIATGCVAVARRVFQAMVDTGMPLLHEEEDKRAFYDFYETMHYDLGKGNGGLIKLSEDYSFSERAMKLGFQSYINPAIRVGHVGPYVHRIEDMAQTILAPQPLSLTHVGKFWHIACEGIEETPEAMGRLKGDKPPREIQERFEKLKKETADVD
;
A
#
# COMPACT_ATOMS: atom_id res chain seq x y z
N MET A 1 13.24 8.52 -17.13
CA MET A 1 13.71 7.17 -16.66
C MET A 1 13.01 6.83 -15.35
N ILE A 2 12.74 5.55 -15.03
CA ILE A 2 12.14 5.13 -13.74
C ILE A 2 13.20 4.47 -12.86
N TYR A 3 13.38 4.99 -11.65
CA TYR A 3 14.24 4.42 -10.62
C TYR A 3 13.44 3.47 -9.73
N MET A 4 13.75 2.18 -9.73
CA MET A 4 13.12 1.18 -8.86
C MET A 4 13.94 1.00 -7.59
N GLY A 5 13.51 1.69 -6.54
CA GLY A 5 14.20 1.85 -5.27
C GLY A 5 13.67 0.96 -4.16
N ASN A 6 13.45 -0.33 -4.44
CA ASN A 6 12.73 -1.23 -3.53
C ASN A 6 13.46 -1.38 -2.18
N ALA A 7 12.71 -1.21 -1.09
CA ALA A 7 13.16 -1.48 0.26
C ALA A 7 12.91 -2.96 0.59
N VAL A 8 13.97 -3.74 0.74
CA VAL A 8 13.87 -5.20 0.96
C VAL A 8 14.20 -5.52 2.41
N GLY A 9 13.19 -5.98 3.16
CA GLY A 9 13.34 -6.27 4.58
C GLY A 9 14.22 -7.49 4.87
N ARG A 10 13.77 -8.70 4.47
CA ARG A 10 14.46 -9.96 4.82
C ARG A 10 14.67 -10.90 3.64
N ALA A 11 13.68 -11.00 2.76
CA ALA A 11 13.69 -11.91 1.63
C ALA A 11 12.90 -11.29 0.48
N VAL A 12 13.16 -11.79 -0.72
CA VAL A 12 12.39 -11.45 -1.91
C VAL A 12 11.55 -12.64 -2.30
N GLU A 13 10.25 -12.43 -2.44
CA GLU A 13 9.33 -13.50 -2.81
C GLU A 13 9.59 -13.95 -4.26
N PRO A 14 9.62 -15.27 -4.56
CA PRO A 14 9.83 -15.75 -5.93
C PRO A 14 8.78 -15.21 -6.92
N MET A 15 7.55 -15.04 -6.45
CA MET A 15 6.46 -14.47 -7.25
C MET A 15 6.63 -12.96 -7.47
N HIS A 16 7.27 -12.24 -6.54
CA HIS A 16 7.68 -10.85 -6.76
C HIS A 16 8.71 -10.77 -7.88
N MET A 17 9.75 -11.62 -7.86
CA MET A 17 10.73 -11.65 -8.95
C MET A 17 10.12 -12.00 -10.31
N LYS A 18 9.12 -12.89 -10.33
CA LYS A 18 8.35 -13.19 -11.55
C LYS A 18 7.60 -11.94 -12.07
N ALA A 19 6.96 -11.18 -11.18
CA ALA A 19 6.26 -9.95 -11.53
C ALA A 19 7.22 -8.81 -11.94
N MET A 20 8.41 -8.75 -11.35
CA MET A 20 9.48 -7.81 -11.71
C MET A 20 10.14 -8.11 -13.06
N ALA A 21 10.17 -9.37 -13.51
CA ALA A 21 10.94 -9.77 -14.69
C ALA A 21 10.63 -8.98 -15.98
N PRO A 22 9.37 -8.63 -16.29
CA PRO A 22 9.06 -7.73 -17.41
C PRO A 22 9.62 -6.30 -17.22
N LEU A 23 9.60 -5.77 -16.00
CA LEU A 23 10.17 -4.44 -15.69
C LEU A 23 11.69 -4.44 -15.85
N LEU A 24 12.36 -5.45 -15.30
CA LEU A 24 13.82 -5.60 -15.34
C LEU A 24 14.39 -5.81 -16.74
N ARG A 25 13.57 -6.21 -17.71
CA ARG A 25 13.96 -6.36 -19.12
C ARG A 25 13.76 -5.10 -19.94
N ASP A 26 13.03 -4.12 -19.40
CA ASP A 26 12.74 -2.87 -20.09
C ASP A 26 13.77 -1.81 -19.67
N PRO A 27 14.53 -1.22 -20.63
CA PRO A 27 15.53 -0.19 -20.32
C PRO A 27 14.96 1.09 -19.71
N LYS A 28 13.63 1.29 -19.71
CA LYS A 28 12.96 2.38 -18.99
C LYS A 28 13.19 2.30 -17.48
N TYR A 29 13.41 1.09 -16.95
CA TYR A 29 13.55 0.84 -15.52
C TYR A 29 14.99 0.54 -15.12
N ALA A 30 15.46 1.21 -14.08
CA ALA A 30 16.74 0.96 -13.46
C ALA A 30 16.53 0.45 -12.03
N TYR A 31 17.10 -0.72 -11.70
CA TYR A 31 16.83 -1.42 -10.43
C TYR A 31 17.95 -1.22 -9.42
N PHE A 32 17.62 -0.61 -8.28
CA PHE A 32 18.55 -0.25 -7.20
C PHE A 32 17.95 -0.59 -5.84
N PRO A 33 17.81 -1.89 -5.50
CA PRO A 33 17.23 -2.28 -4.23
C PRO A 33 18.12 -1.89 -3.05
N GLN A 34 17.50 -1.53 -1.94
CA GLN A 34 18.16 -1.31 -0.66
C GLN A 34 17.89 -2.49 0.26
N ILE A 35 18.96 -3.12 0.76
CA ILE A 35 18.93 -4.36 1.56
C ILE A 35 19.76 -4.20 2.84
N GLY A 36 19.49 -5.05 3.83
CA GLY A 36 20.41 -5.23 4.97
C GLY A 36 20.21 -4.25 6.12
N ASP A 37 19.03 -3.65 6.22
CA ASP A 37 18.69 -2.74 7.30
C ASP A 37 17.25 -2.96 7.77
N ALA A 38 17.08 -3.09 9.09
CA ALA A 38 15.80 -3.37 9.73
C ALA A 38 14.92 -2.12 9.90
N LEU A 39 15.50 -0.92 9.80
CA LEU A 39 14.79 0.34 9.96
C LEU A 39 14.26 0.81 8.61
N MET A 40 12.98 0.53 8.35
CA MET A 40 12.41 0.70 7.01
C MET A 40 12.30 2.16 6.56
N GLU A 41 12.06 3.10 7.49
CA GLU A 41 12.13 4.54 7.22
C GLU A 41 13.51 4.96 6.67
N ARG A 42 14.60 4.43 7.24
CA ARG A 42 15.96 4.71 6.77
C ARG A 42 16.25 4.07 5.43
N VAL A 43 15.83 2.83 5.20
CA VAL A 43 15.99 2.14 3.91
C VAL A 43 15.31 2.92 2.77
N ARG A 44 14.06 3.33 2.99
CA ARG A 44 13.31 4.12 2.01
C ARG A 44 13.92 5.52 1.85
N GLY A 45 14.37 6.15 2.93
CA GLY A 45 15.08 7.43 2.91
C GLY A 45 16.37 7.38 2.08
N MET A 46 17.22 6.38 2.29
CA MET A 46 18.45 6.15 1.49
C MET A 46 18.11 5.96 0.01
N SER A 47 17.10 5.13 -0.27
CA SER A 47 16.63 4.88 -1.65
C SER A 47 16.18 6.15 -2.36
N ALA A 48 15.30 6.93 -1.73
CA ALA A 48 14.78 8.18 -2.27
C ALA A 48 15.87 9.26 -2.38
N THR A 49 16.80 9.30 -1.43
CA THR A 49 17.95 10.23 -1.48
C THR A 49 18.88 9.89 -2.63
N TYR A 50 19.17 8.61 -2.86
CA TYR A 50 20.01 8.19 -3.97
C TYR A 50 19.37 8.54 -5.31
N PHE A 51 18.08 8.22 -5.46
CA PHE A 51 17.28 8.66 -6.60
C PHE A 51 17.40 10.17 -6.83
N LEU A 52 17.20 10.98 -5.78
CA LEU A 52 17.20 12.43 -5.88
C LEU A 52 18.59 12.99 -6.25
N ARG A 53 19.66 12.50 -5.63
CA ARG A 53 21.00 13.10 -5.74
C ARG A 53 21.89 12.51 -6.83
N HIS A 54 21.66 11.25 -7.22
CA HIS A 54 22.62 10.49 -8.03
C HIS A 54 22.03 9.96 -9.35
N THR A 55 20.79 10.30 -9.67
CA THR A 55 20.15 9.91 -10.92
C THR A 55 19.39 11.08 -11.54
N ASP A 56 19.10 10.98 -12.82
CA ASP A 56 18.24 11.86 -13.60
C ASP A 56 16.82 11.26 -13.81
N ALA A 57 16.48 10.18 -13.11
CA ALA A 57 15.17 9.55 -13.22
C ALA A 57 14.05 10.49 -12.75
N ASP A 58 12.88 10.42 -13.37
CA ASP A 58 11.77 11.34 -13.08
C ASP A 58 10.85 10.79 -11.97
N ILE A 59 10.78 9.47 -11.88
CA ILE A 59 9.92 8.72 -10.96
C ILE A 59 10.76 7.79 -10.09
N HIS A 60 10.52 7.82 -8.78
CA HIS A 60 10.89 6.78 -7.84
C HIS A 60 9.75 5.80 -7.72
N LEU A 61 10.00 4.53 -8.06
CA LEU A 61 9.07 3.43 -7.91
C LEU A 61 9.52 2.55 -6.74
N SER A 62 8.63 2.37 -5.77
CA SER A 62 8.80 1.46 -4.64
C SER A 62 7.85 0.28 -4.77
N LEU A 63 8.41 -0.92 -4.88
CA LEU A 63 7.69 -2.18 -4.85
C LEU A 63 8.25 -3.04 -3.72
N ASP A 64 7.48 -3.24 -2.65
CA ASP A 64 7.88 -4.10 -1.54
C ASP A 64 8.05 -5.54 -2.03
N SER A 65 9.00 -6.25 -1.43
CA SER A 65 9.48 -7.55 -1.91
C SER A 65 8.49 -8.71 -1.74
N ASP A 66 7.35 -8.44 -1.11
CA ASP A 66 6.20 -9.32 -0.90
C ASP A 66 4.93 -8.83 -1.63
N ILE A 67 5.02 -7.78 -2.45
CA ILE A 67 3.95 -7.36 -3.35
C ILE A 67 4.12 -8.07 -4.70
N ILE A 68 3.05 -8.69 -5.19
CA ILE A 68 3.06 -9.56 -6.38
C ILE A 68 1.85 -9.28 -7.29
N ASP A 69 1.74 -10.04 -8.38
CA ASP A 69 0.62 -10.02 -9.36
C ASP A 69 0.41 -8.69 -10.10
N PHE A 70 1.25 -7.68 -9.88
CA PHE A 70 1.26 -6.48 -10.72
C PHE A 70 1.69 -6.82 -12.15
N LYS A 71 1.11 -6.09 -13.11
CA LYS A 71 1.45 -6.17 -14.53
C LYS A 71 2.28 -4.98 -14.94
N LYS A 72 3.19 -5.16 -15.89
CA LYS A 72 4.04 -4.08 -16.39
C LYS A 72 3.23 -2.88 -16.87
N GLU A 73 2.18 -3.13 -17.63
CA GLU A 73 1.34 -2.08 -18.23
C GLU A 73 0.65 -1.24 -17.14
N ALA A 74 0.26 -1.87 -16.03
CA ALA A 74 -0.32 -1.18 -14.89
C ALA A 74 0.72 -0.33 -14.13
N ILE A 75 1.95 -0.83 -13.98
CA ILE A 75 3.05 -0.08 -13.36
C ILE A 75 3.50 1.08 -14.26
N ASP A 76 3.58 0.89 -15.58
CA ASP A 76 3.86 1.96 -16.54
C ASP A 76 2.85 3.10 -16.39
N LEU A 77 1.56 2.77 -16.41
CA LEU A 77 0.48 3.74 -16.23
C LEU A 77 0.56 4.45 -14.87
N MET A 78 0.82 3.71 -13.79
CA MET A 78 0.98 4.29 -12.45
C MET A 78 2.15 5.30 -12.39
N CYS A 79 3.26 4.99 -13.05
CA CYS A 79 4.40 5.90 -13.14
C CYS A 79 4.09 7.14 -13.98
N GLU A 80 3.39 6.98 -15.11
CA GLU A 80 2.93 8.11 -15.95
C GLU A 80 1.96 9.01 -15.16
N GLN A 81 1.02 8.43 -14.43
CA GLN A 81 0.12 9.17 -13.54
C GLN A 81 0.88 9.89 -12.42
N ALA A 82 1.94 9.31 -11.87
CA ALA A 82 2.74 9.97 -10.85
C ALA A 82 3.44 11.24 -11.37
N GLU A 83 3.77 11.33 -12.67
CA GLU A 83 4.31 12.57 -13.25
C GLU A 83 3.30 13.73 -13.09
N GLU A 84 2.03 13.48 -13.38
CA GLU A 84 0.94 14.46 -13.31
C GLU A 84 0.47 14.73 -11.86
N PHE A 85 0.25 13.68 -11.07
CA PHE A 85 -0.38 13.75 -9.75
C PHE A 85 0.62 13.83 -8.59
N GLY A 86 1.90 13.53 -8.84
CA GLY A 86 2.97 13.56 -7.86
C GLY A 86 3.16 12.23 -7.12
N ILE A 87 2.08 11.66 -6.56
CA ILE A 87 2.13 10.41 -5.78
C ILE A 87 0.96 9.52 -6.19
N VAL A 88 1.24 8.36 -6.79
CA VAL A 88 0.21 7.40 -7.21
C VAL A 88 0.62 5.99 -6.82
N GLY A 89 -0.28 5.21 -6.25
CA GLY A 89 0.00 3.82 -5.87
C GLY A 89 -1.16 2.86 -6.08
N ALA A 90 -0.89 1.59 -5.81
CA ALA A 90 -1.89 0.53 -5.80
C ALA A 90 -2.29 0.18 -4.35
N VAL A 91 -3.54 -0.26 -4.16
CA VAL A 91 -4.01 -0.69 -2.84
C VAL A 91 -3.79 -2.18 -2.67
N TYR A 92 -3.19 -2.53 -1.54
CA TYR A 92 -3.11 -3.87 -1.00
C TYR A 92 -3.63 -3.87 0.44
N ILE A 93 -3.87 -5.05 1.00
CA ILE A 93 -4.39 -5.20 2.37
C ILE A 93 -3.30 -5.67 3.32
N CYS A 94 -3.45 -5.38 4.62
CA CYS A 94 -2.55 -5.90 5.63
C CYS A 94 -2.64 -7.44 5.72
N ARG A 95 -1.50 -8.10 5.94
CA ARG A 95 -1.37 -9.56 6.02
C ARG A 95 -1.88 -10.11 7.35
N SER A 96 -3.19 -10.11 7.50
CA SER A 96 -3.85 -10.66 8.68
C SER A 96 -5.08 -11.40 8.25
N THR A 97 -5.21 -12.66 8.66
CA THR A 97 -6.46 -13.42 8.52
C THR A 97 -7.53 -12.92 9.48
N ALA A 98 -7.14 -12.33 10.60
CA ALA A 98 -8.07 -11.87 11.63
C ALA A 98 -8.74 -10.55 11.27
N ARG A 99 -7.98 -9.60 10.70
CA ARG A 99 -8.44 -8.25 10.39
C ARG A 99 -7.73 -7.75 9.14
N THR A 100 -8.33 -7.96 7.99
CA THR A 100 -7.91 -7.36 6.73
C THR A 100 -8.45 -5.94 6.63
N PHE A 101 -7.56 -4.97 6.51
CA PHE A 101 -7.90 -3.59 6.16
C PHE A 101 -6.96 -3.14 5.04
N PRO A 102 -7.35 -2.14 4.23
CA PRO A 102 -6.45 -1.57 3.25
C PRO A 102 -5.22 -1.03 3.96
N ALA A 103 -4.03 -1.28 3.41
CA ALA A 103 -2.79 -0.75 3.96
C ALA A 103 -2.70 0.77 3.79
N SER A 104 -3.50 1.35 2.89
CA SER A 104 -3.63 2.81 2.70
C SER A 104 -4.85 3.37 3.43
N TYR A 105 -4.77 4.63 3.84
CA TYR A 105 -5.83 5.30 4.57
C TYR A 105 -6.64 6.22 3.65
N PHE A 106 -7.95 5.99 3.55
CA PHE A 106 -8.86 6.79 2.72
C PHE A 106 -9.38 8.02 3.49
N LYS A 107 -9.97 8.96 2.77
CA LYS A 107 -10.66 10.10 3.41
C LYS A 107 -11.93 9.59 4.11
N GLU A 108 -12.38 10.32 5.13
CA GLU A 108 -13.63 9.99 5.82
C GLU A 108 -14.80 10.03 4.82
N ASP A 109 -15.73 9.07 4.92
CA ASP A 109 -16.87 8.86 4.01
C ASP A 109 -16.54 8.63 2.53
N GLN A 110 -15.27 8.42 2.21
CA GLN A 110 -14.89 8.18 0.84
C GLN A 110 -15.27 6.76 0.42
N CYS A 111 -16.17 6.65 -0.56
CA CYS A 111 -16.39 5.42 -1.29
C CYS A 111 -15.48 5.39 -2.52
N ILE A 112 -14.75 4.29 -2.70
CA ILE A 112 -13.90 4.07 -3.87
C ILE A 112 -14.29 2.74 -4.48
N GLU A 113 -14.71 2.79 -5.74
CA GLU A 113 -14.99 1.59 -6.51
C GLU A 113 -13.69 1.02 -7.09
N PHE A 114 -13.39 -0.22 -6.73
CA PHE A 114 -12.28 -0.97 -7.31
C PHE A 114 -12.78 -1.70 -8.56
N ALA A 115 -12.72 -1.01 -9.70
CA ALA A 115 -13.21 -1.51 -11.00
C ALA A 115 -12.14 -1.40 -12.09
N HIS A 116 -12.54 -1.16 -13.35
CA HIS A 116 -11.66 -1.01 -14.50
C HIS A 116 -11.27 0.45 -14.80
N ASP A 117 -11.91 1.43 -14.15
CA ASP A 117 -11.55 2.84 -14.29
C ASP A 117 -10.14 3.07 -13.72
N THR A 118 -9.26 3.59 -14.55
CA THR A 118 -7.86 3.86 -14.21
C THR A 118 -7.64 5.24 -13.62
N THR A 119 -8.68 6.07 -13.50
CA THR A 119 -8.58 7.46 -13.02
C THR A 119 -8.03 7.50 -11.59
N PRO A 120 -6.94 8.23 -11.31
CA PRO A 120 -6.40 8.35 -9.96
C PRO A 120 -7.41 8.99 -9.00
N VAL A 121 -7.67 8.33 -7.87
CA VAL A 121 -8.58 8.80 -6.83
C VAL A 121 -7.77 9.31 -5.63
N PRO A 122 -8.00 10.54 -5.14
CA PRO A 122 -7.23 11.11 -4.04
C PRO A 122 -7.60 10.44 -2.72
N ILE A 123 -6.62 9.97 -1.95
CA ILE A 123 -6.82 9.35 -0.62
C ILE A 123 -6.20 10.19 0.50
N ARG A 124 -6.22 9.76 1.77
CA ARG A 124 -5.58 10.53 2.84
C ARG A 124 -4.07 10.25 2.88
N TRP A 125 -3.70 8.99 3.06
CA TRP A 125 -2.31 8.56 3.16
C TRP A 125 -2.09 7.24 2.43
N ILE A 126 -1.05 7.16 1.61
CA ILE A 126 -0.76 5.98 0.80
C ILE A 126 0.29 5.09 1.48
N ALA A 127 0.07 3.78 1.38
CA ALA A 127 1.08 2.80 1.76
C ALA A 127 2.18 2.72 0.70
N THR A 128 3.43 2.54 1.12
CA THR A 128 4.59 2.70 0.23
C THR A 128 5.08 1.39 -0.40
N GLY A 129 4.33 0.29 -0.25
CA GLY A 129 4.69 -1.00 -0.81
C GLY A 129 4.40 -1.17 -2.30
N CYS A 130 3.58 -0.31 -2.90
CA CYS A 130 3.43 -0.23 -4.35
C CYS A 130 3.08 1.20 -4.75
N VAL A 131 4.08 2.07 -4.84
CA VAL A 131 3.90 3.51 -5.07
C VAL A 131 4.93 4.06 -6.04
N ALA A 132 4.48 4.94 -6.91
CA ALA A 132 5.28 5.79 -7.77
C ALA A 132 5.23 7.24 -7.26
N VAL A 133 6.39 7.87 -7.14
CA VAL A 133 6.54 9.23 -6.62
C VAL A 133 7.40 10.04 -7.59
N ALA A 134 6.88 11.19 -8.04
CA ALA A 134 7.64 12.10 -8.88
C ALA A 134 8.78 12.79 -8.10
N ARG A 135 9.90 13.00 -8.78
CA ARG A 135 11.08 13.72 -8.26
C ARG A 135 10.74 15.03 -7.56
N ARG A 136 9.80 15.80 -8.13
CA ARG A 136 9.36 17.09 -7.58
C ARG A 136 8.81 17.01 -6.15
N VAL A 137 8.26 15.86 -5.74
CA VAL A 137 7.75 15.66 -4.37
C VAL A 137 8.91 15.62 -3.37
N PHE A 138 9.93 14.80 -3.64
CA PHE A 138 11.12 14.73 -2.77
C PHE A 138 11.91 16.03 -2.79
N GLN A 139 12.06 16.65 -3.97
CA GLN A 139 12.75 17.94 -4.07
C GLN A 139 12.05 19.01 -3.22
N ALA A 140 10.72 19.11 -3.29
CA ALA A 140 9.96 20.06 -2.48
C ALA A 140 10.15 19.83 -0.98
N MET A 141 10.29 18.57 -0.53
CA MET A 141 10.62 18.27 0.86
C MET A 141 12.03 18.72 1.25
N VAL A 142 13.02 18.50 0.39
CA VAL A 142 14.39 18.99 0.63
C VAL A 142 14.43 20.52 0.67
N ASP A 143 13.70 21.19 -0.22
CA ASP A 143 13.63 22.65 -0.31
C ASP A 143 13.06 23.32 0.95
N THR A 144 12.42 22.55 1.84
CA THR A 144 12.02 23.03 3.19
C THR A 144 13.20 23.22 4.16
N GLY A 145 14.41 22.81 3.77
CA GLY A 145 15.59 22.77 4.64
C GLY A 145 15.75 21.45 5.40
N MET A 146 15.19 20.35 4.89
CA MET A 146 15.36 19.02 5.49
C MET A 146 16.85 18.64 5.52
N PRO A 147 17.43 18.30 6.69
CA PRO A 147 18.85 18.02 6.78
C PRO A 147 19.19 16.70 6.09
N LEU A 148 20.37 16.66 5.45
CA LEU A 148 20.96 15.43 4.98
C LEU A 148 21.61 14.72 6.18
N LEU A 149 21.07 13.57 6.57
CA LEU A 149 21.63 12.76 7.65
C LEU A 149 22.78 11.91 7.12
N HIS A 150 23.74 11.57 8.00
CA HIS A 150 24.92 10.76 7.66
C HIS A 150 25.69 11.26 6.42
N GLU A 151 25.79 12.58 6.24
CA GLU A 151 26.42 13.20 5.06
C GLU A 151 27.86 12.70 4.82
N GLU A 152 28.62 12.48 5.89
CA GLU A 152 30.00 11.96 5.81
C GLU A 152 30.08 10.49 5.37
N GLU A 153 28.98 9.74 5.41
CA GLU A 153 28.92 8.31 5.04
C GLU A 153 28.48 8.07 3.58
N ASP A 154 28.41 9.13 2.74
CA ASP A 154 28.09 9.14 1.30
C ASP A 154 26.96 8.18 0.89
N LYS A 155 27.27 6.89 0.70
CA LYS A 155 26.34 5.80 0.38
C LYS A 155 25.23 5.59 1.41
N ARG A 156 25.41 6.04 2.65
CA ARG A 156 24.39 5.97 3.71
C ARG A 156 23.74 7.30 4.00
N ALA A 157 24.14 8.37 3.31
CA ALA A 157 23.53 9.67 3.49
C ALA A 157 22.07 9.65 3.05
N PHE A 158 21.16 10.17 3.87
CA PHE A 158 19.74 10.20 3.54
C PHE A 158 19.01 11.40 4.13
N TYR A 159 18.04 11.90 3.38
CA TYR A 159 17.00 12.77 3.92
C TYR A 159 15.91 11.91 4.56
N ASP A 160 15.42 12.35 5.72
CA ASP A 160 14.47 11.60 6.51
C ASP A 160 13.01 11.82 6.07
N PHE A 161 12.75 11.55 4.79
CA PHE A 161 11.43 11.73 4.18
C PHE A 161 10.33 10.91 4.90
N TYR A 162 10.72 9.79 5.49
CA TYR A 162 9.84 8.76 6.04
C TYR A 162 9.82 8.72 7.58
N GLU A 163 10.49 9.64 8.27
CA GLU A 163 10.52 9.66 9.74
C GLU A 163 9.11 9.59 10.35
N THR A 164 8.85 8.60 11.21
CA THR A 164 7.57 8.51 11.92
C THR A 164 7.25 9.79 12.70
N MET A 165 5.99 10.25 12.69
CA MET A 165 5.60 11.50 13.35
C MET A 165 4.37 11.31 14.25
N HIS A 166 4.25 12.14 15.27
CA HIS A 166 2.99 12.27 15.99
C HIS A 166 2.02 13.15 15.21
N TYR A 167 0.75 12.76 15.21
CA TYR A 167 -0.32 13.48 14.51
C TYR A 167 -1.56 13.54 15.39
N ASP A 168 -2.15 14.73 15.55
CA ASP A 168 -3.37 14.91 16.34
C ASP A 168 -4.59 14.88 15.41
N LEU A 169 -5.40 13.82 15.51
CA LEU A 169 -6.68 13.70 14.79
C LEU A 169 -7.78 14.58 15.41
N GLY A 170 -7.51 15.19 16.58
CA GLY A 170 -8.47 15.96 17.36
C GLY A 170 -9.20 15.11 18.41
N LYS A 171 -9.67 15.77 19.47
CA LYS A 171 -10.49 15.13 20.52
C LYS A 171 -11.79 14.58 19.90
N GLY A 172 -12.06 13.29 20.13
CA GLY A 172 -13.22 12.59 19.58
C GLY A 172 -12.92 11.75 18.33
N ASN A 173 -11.80 12.01 17.64
CA ASN A 173 -11.39 11.29 16.42
C ASN A 173 -10.13 10.44 16.63
N GLY A 174 -9.89 9.98 17.86
CA GLY A 174 -8.69 9.19 18.21
C GLY A 174 -7.56 10.00 18.86
N GLY A 175 -7.63 11.33 18.86
CA GLY A 175 -6.63 12.19 19.52
C GLY A 175 -5.24 12.06 18.91
N LEU A 176 -4.21 12.10 19.77
CA LEU A 176 -2.81 12.00 19.36
C LEU A 176 -2.45 10.56 18.98
N ILE A 177 -2.08 10.36 17.72
CA ILE A 177 -1.63 9.08 17.15
C ILE A 177 -0.18 9.16 16.68
N LYS A 178 0.42 8.01 16.42
CA LYS A 178 1.72 7.90 15.74
C LYS A 178 1.50 7.42 14.31
N LEU A 179 1.93 8.22 13.34
CA LEU A 179 1.97 7.82 11.93
C LEU A 179 3.19 6.92 11.70
N SER A 180 2.96 5.82 10.98
CA SER A 180 4.02 4.99 10.37
C SER A 180 4.74 5.75 9.27
N GLU A 181 5.82 5.18 8.75
CA GLU A 181 6.75 5.86 7.86
C GLU A 181 6.11 6.29 6.53
N ASP A 182 5.19 5.47 6.04
CA ASP A 182 4.40 5.69 4.83
C ASP A 182 3.38 6.84 4.97
N TYR A 183 2.63 6.85 6.08
CA TYR A 183 1.66 7.90 6.38
C TYR A 183 2.34 9.20 6.74
N SER A 184 3.46 9.14 7.44
CA SER A 184 4.33 10.27 7.71
C SER A 184 4.81 10.95 6.43
N PHE A 185 5.30 10.16 5.46
CA PHE A 185 5.70 10.67 4.15
C PHE A 185 4.53 11.36 3.43
N SER A 186 3.37 10.70 3.39
CA SER A 186 2.14 11.24 2.78
C SER A 186 1.73 12.57 3.42
N GLU A 187 1.79 12.65 4.75
CA GLU A 187 1.46 13.85 5.52
C GLU A 187 2.45 14.99 5.26
N ARG A 188 3.76 14.72 5.20
CA ARG A 188 4.77 15.71 4.81
C ARG A 188 4.50 16.25 3.42
N ALA A 189 4.18 15.38 2.47
CA ALA A 189 3.87 15.79 1.10
C ALA A 189 2.61 16.65 1.05
N MET A 190 1.58 16.27 1.82
CA MET A 190 0.32 17.01 1.91
C MET A 190 0.51 18.42 2.47
N LYS A 191 1.36 18.61 3.48
CA LYS A 191 1.71 19.93 4.02
C LYS A 191 2.38 20.85 2.99
N LEU A 192 2.93 20.29 1.92
CA LEU A 192 3.55 21.01 0.81
C LEU A 192 2.60 21.16 -0.41
N GLY A 193 1.32 20.80 -0.26
CA GLY A 193 0.31 20.92 -1.31
C GLY A 193 0.22 19.74 -2.27
N PHE A 194 0.96 18.66 -2.04
CA PHE A 194 0.79 17.42 -2.80
C PHE A 194 -0.38 16.59 -2.26
N GLN A 195 -0.88 15.66 -3.06
CA GLN A 195 -1.96 14.76 -2.67
C GLN A 195 -1.54 13.34 -3.07
N SER A 196 -1.77 12.37 -2.17
CA SER A 196 -1.64 10.95 -2.51
C SER A 196 -2.87 10.45 -3.27
N TYR A 197 -2.65 9.66 -4.33
CA TYR A 197 -3.70 9.08 -5.14
C TYR A 197 -3.53 7.56 -5.26
N ILE A 198 -4.62 6.86 -5.50
CA ILE A 198 -4.60 5.45 -5.90
C ILE A 198 -5.18 5.28 -7.29
N ASN A 199 -4.65 4.33 -8.06
CA ASN A 199 -5.30 3.87 -9.28
C ASN A 199 -6.17 2.64 -8.94
N PRO A 200 -7.51 2.77 -8.94
CA PRO A 200 -8.40 1.71 -8.47
C PRO A 200 -8.54 0.54 -9.45
N ALA A 201 -7.95 0.62 -10.66
CA ALA A 201 -7.88 -0.51 -11.59
C ALA A 201 -6.68 -1.43 -11.35
N ILE A 202 -5.69 -1.00 -10.59
CA ILE A 202 -4.51 -1.82 -10.31
C ILE A 202 -4.85 -2.81 -9.19
N ARG A 203 -4.70 -4.10 -9.47
CA ARG A 203 -4.77 -5.19 -8.48
C ARG A 203 -3.39 -5.75 -8.24
N VAL A 204 -3.06 -5.91 -6.96
CA VAL A 204 -1.82 -6.55 -6.51
C VAL A 204 -2.13 -7.54 -5.41
N GLY A 205 -1.26 -8.53 -5.22
CA GLY A 205 -1.28 -9.45 -4.10
C GLY A 205 -0.23 -9.08 -3.05
N HIS A 206 -0.51 -9.33 -1.78
CA HIS A 206 0.44 -9.16 -0.68
C HIS A 206 0.72 -10.51 -0.01
N VAL A 207 1.97 -10.98 -0.10
CA VAL A 207 2.35 -12.33 0.30
C VAL A 207 2.47 -12.44 1.83
N GLY A 208 1.61 -13.27 2.41
CA GLY A 208 1.68 -13.76 3.79
C GLY A 208 1.64 -15.29 3.81
N PRO A 209 0.91 -15.92 4.74
CA PRO A 209 0.65 -17.37 4.69
C PRO A 209 -0.03 -17.82 3.39
N TYR A 210 -0.74 -16.91 2.71
CA TYR A 210 -1.20 -17.00 1.34
C TYR A 210 -1.14 -15.61 0.68
N VAL A 211 -1.54 -15.50 -0.58
CA VAL A 211 -1.57 -14.23 -1.30
C VAL A 211 -2.84 -13.47 -0.94
N HIS A 212 -2.70 -12.41 -0.14
CA HIS A 212 -3.80 -11.54 0.27
C HIS A 212 -4.16 -10.54 -0.84
N ARG A 213 -5.45 -10.44 -1.18
CA ARG A 213 -6.00 -9.49 -2.17
C ARG A 213 -7.10 -8.65 -1.56
N ILE A 214 -7.45 -7.54 -2.20
CA ILE A 214 -8.50 -6.65 -1.70
C ILE A 214 -9.86 -7.37 -1.61
N GLU A 215 -10.12 -8.32 -2.51
CA GLU A 215 -11.32 -9.15 -2.51
C GLU A 215 -11.42 -10.06 -1.27
N ASP A 216 -10.31 -10.37 -0.60
CA ASP A 216 -10.33 -11.17 0.64
C ASP A 216 -11.00 -10.41 1.79
N MET A 217 -11.11 -9.08 1.72
CA MET A 217 -11.89 -8.30 2.69
C MET A 217 -13.39 -8.61 2.65
N ALA A 218 -13.89 -9.19 1.55
CA ALA A 218 -15.28 -9.56 1.38
C ALA A 218 -15.54 -11.07 1.63
N GLN A 219 -14.50 -11.87 1.89
CA GLN A 219 -14.64 -13.31 2.07
C GLN A 219 -15.06 -13.68 3.50
N THR A 220 -15.94 -14.68 3.60
CA THR A 220 -16.23 -15.35 4.87
C THR A 220 -15.09 -16.29 5.22
N ILE A 221 -14.55 -16.15 6.43
CA ILE A 221 -13.53 -17.05 6.96
C ILE A 221 -14.21 -18.15 7.76
N LEU A 222 -13.88 -19.40 7.46
CA LEU A 222 -14.39 -20.57 8.16
C LEU A 222 -13.49 -20.94 9.33
N ALA A 223 -14.09 -21.29 10.48
CA ALA A 223 -13.36 -21.85 11.61
C ALA A 223 -12.78 -23.22 11.27
N PRO A 224 -11.65 -23.64 11.89
CA PRO A 224 -11.18 -25.01 11.79
C PRO A 224 -12.28 -26.00 12.15
N GLN A 225 -12.68 -26.85 11.19
CA GLN A 225 -13.79 -27.77 11.32
C GLN A 225 -13.54 -29.05 10.52
N PRO A 226 -14.18 -30.17 10.86
CA PRO A 226 -14.13 -31.38 10.05
C PRO A 226 -14.57 -31.07 8.60
N LEU A 227 -13.77 -31.55 7.64
CA LEU A 227 -14.08 -31.45 6.22
C LEU A 227 -13.89 -32.81 5.56
N SER A 228 -14.75 -33.10 4.58
CA SER A 228 -14.64 -34.29 3.73
C SER A 228 -14.45 -33.88 2.28
N LEU A 229 -13.56 -34.57 1.59
CA LEU A 229 -13.25 -34.36 0.17
C LEU A 229 -13.70 -35.59 -0.61
N THR A 230 -14.60 -35.40 -1.56
CA THR A 230 -15.01 -36.45 -2.50
C THR A 230 -14.51 -36.13 -3.89
N HIS A 231 -13.75 -37.04 -4.49
CA HIS A 231 -13.25 -36.91 -5.85
C HIS A 231 -14.11 -37.72 -6.82
N VAL A 232 -14.63 -37.06 -7.87
CA VAL A 232 -15.43 -37.72 -8.92
C VAL A 232 -14.91 -37.28 -10.28
N GLY A 233 -14.15 -38.16 -10.94
CA GLY A 233 -13.56 -37.91 -12.25
C GLY A 233 -12.48 -36.83 -12.21
N LYS A 234 -12.83 -35.58 -12.57
CA LYS A 234 -11.95 -34.40 -12.54
C LYS A 234 -12.42 -33.34 -11.54
N PHE A 235 -13.47 -33.64 -10.77
CA PHE A 235 -14.12 -32.71 -9.87
C PHE A 235 -13.88 -33.10 -8.42
N TRP A 236 -13.77 -32.08 -7.56
CA TRP A 236 -13.67 -32.24 -6.12
C TRP A 236 -14.91 -31.61 -5.49
N HIS A 237 -15.56 -32.34 -4.61
CA HIS A 237 -16.61 -31.82 -3.74
C HIS A 237 -16.06 -31.73 -2.32
N ILE A 238 -16.19 -30.55 -1.71
CA ILE A 238 -15.85 -30.31 -0.32
C ILE A 238 -17.15 -30.21 0.45
N ALA A 239 -17.32 -31.04 1.48
CA ALA A 239 -18.40 -30.90 2.45
C ALA A 239 -17.80 -30.56 3.82
N CYS A 240 -18.29 -29.48 4.41
CA CYS A 240 -17.97 -29.03 5.77
C CYS A 240 -19.23 -28.45 6.42
N GLU A 241 -19.18 -28.20 7.72
CA GLU A 241 -20.32 -27.69 8.49
C GLU A 241 -20.62 -26.21 8.21
N GLY A 242 -19.72 -25.49 7.54
CA GLY A 242 -19.85 -24.07 7.23
C GLY A 242 -19.74 -23.18 8.46
N ILE A 243 -19.10 -23.65 9.53
CA ILE A 243 -18.93 -22.85 10.75
C ILE A 243 -18.02 -21.66 10.43
N GLU A 244 -18.55 -20.45 10.52
CA GLU A 244 -17.78 -19.22 10.33
C GLU A 244 -16.89 -18.94 11.55
N GLU A 245 -15.70 -18.42 11.28
CA GLU A 245 -14.79 -17.95 12.32
C GLU A 245 -15.39 -16.71 13.00
N THR A 246 -15.36 -16.65 14.33
CA THR A 246 -15.89 -15.50 15.05
C THR A 246 -14.85 -14.37 15.14
N PRO A 247 -15.29 -13.09 15.19
CA PRO A 247 -14.43 -11.98 15.56
C PRO A 247 -13.54 -12.28 16.78
N GLU A 248 -14.12 -12.85 17.83
CA GLU A 248 -13.41 -13.16 19.08
C GLU A 248 -12.34 -14.24 18.90
N ALA A 249 -12.63 -15.28 18.13
CA ALA A 249 -11.67 -16.37 17.84
C ALA A 249 -10.50 -15.90 16.97
N MET A 250 -10.75 -14.90 16.11
CA MET A 250 -9.71 -14.18 15.37
C MET A 250 -8.90 -13.21 16.23
N GLY A 251 -9.16 -13.12 17.55
CA GLY A 251 -8.48 -12.17 18.44
C GLY A 251 -8.96 -10.72 18.28
N ARG A 252 -10.15 -10.49 17.70
CA ARG A 252 -10.79 -9.18 17.73
C ARG A 252 -11.33 -8.88 19.13
N LEU A 253 -11.34 -7.61 19.50
CA LEU A 253 -11.89 -7.18 20.78
C LEU A 253 -13.42 -7.41 20.78
N LYS A 254 -13.94 -7.87 21.91
CA LYS A 254 -15.36 -8.15 22.10
C LYS A 254 -16.18 -6.87 21.87
N GLY A 255 -17.10 -6.87 20.90
CA GLY A 255 -18.04 -5.75 20.67
C GLY A 255 -17.84 -4.93 19.39
N ASP A 256 -17.04 -5.38 18.42
CA ASP A 256 -16.75 -4.69 17.14
C ASP A 256 -17.92 -4.57 16.15
N LYS A 257 -19.18 -4.69 16.59
CA LYS A 257 -20.26 -4.18 15.74
C LYS A 257 -20.11 -2.66 15.70
N PRO A 258 -20.00 -2.04 14.51
CA PRO A 258 -19.96 -0.59 14.44
C PRO A 258 -21.16 -0.05 15.20
N PRO A 259 -21.01 1.03 15.99
CA PRO A 259 -22.14 1.69 16.62
C PRO A 259 -23.28 1.87 15.61
N ARG A 260 -24.53 1.79 16.06
CA ARG A 260 -25.70 1.89 15.17
C ARG A 260 -25.62 3.10 14.23
N GLU A 261 -25.13 4.22 14.72
CA GLU A 261 -24.89 5.44 13.95
C GLU A 261 -23.93 5.22 12.76
N ILE A 262 -22.86 4.45 12.95
CA ILE A 262 -21.91 4.09 11.89
C ILE A 262 -22.55 3.12 10.89
N GLN A 263 -23.38 2.18 11.35
CA GLN A 263 -24.11 1.29 10.45
C GLN A 263 -25.11 2.07 9.58
N GLU A 264 -25.87 2.98 10.18
CA GLU A 264 -26.79 3.87 9.46
C GLU A 264 -26.05 4.76 8.46
N ARG A 265 -24.85 5.25 8.81
CA ARG A 265 -23.96 5.99 7.90
C ARG A 265 -23.52 5.14 6.71
N PHE A 266 -23.11 3.89 6.92
CA PHE A 266 -22.77 2.96 5.82
C PHE A 266 -23.96 2.67 4.90
N GLU A 267 -25.14 2.41 5.46
CA GLU A 267 -26.34 2.15 4.65
C GLU A 267 -26.77 3.39 3.85
N LYS A 268 -26.61 4.59 4.41
CA LYS A 268 -26.82 5.84 3.68
C LYS A 268 -25.84 5.97 2.50
N LEU A 269 -24.54 5.78 2.75
CA LEU A 269 -23.51 5.86 1.71
C LEU A 269 -23.77 4.85 0.57
N LYS A 270 -24.15 3.61 0.91
CA LYS A 270 -24.50 2.59 -0.10
C LYS A 270 -25.63 3.04 -1.02
N LYS A 271 -26.70 3.62 -0.46
CA LYS A 271 -27.84 4.12 -1.24
C LYS A 271 -27.43 5.26 -2.16
N GLU A 272 -26.65 6.21 -1.64
CA GLU A 272 -26.16 7.34 -2.43
C GLU A 272 -25.29 6.91 -3.61
N THR A 273 -24.51 5.82 -3.50
CA THR A 273 -23.78 5.23 -4.64
C THR A 273 -24.67 4.44 -5.60
N ALA A 274 -25.73 3.80 -5.12
CA ALA A 274 -26.62 2.98 -5.97
C ALA A 274 -27.54 3.82 -6.86
N ASP A 275 -27.80 5.08 -6.51
CA ASP A 275 -28.64 6.02 -7.27
C ASP A 275 -27.86 6.80 -8.36
N VAL A 276 -26.57 6.49 -8.57
CA VAL A 276 -25.68 7.15 -9.55
C VAL A 276 -25.49 6.33 -10.84
N ASP A 277 -26.05 5.11 -10.90
CA ASP A 277 -26.12 4.23 -12.09
C ASP A 277 -27.48 4.32 -12.81
#